data_AF-A0AA40MHA0-F1
#
_entry.id   AF-A0AA40MHA0-F1
#
_cell.length_a   1.000
_cell.length_b   1.000
_cell.length_c   1.000
_cell.angle_alpha   90.00
_cell.angle_beta   90.00
_cell.angle_gamma   90.00
#
_symmetry.space_group_name_H-M   'P 1'
#
loop_
_entity.id
_entity.type
_entity.pdbx_description
1 polymer ?
#
loop_
_entity_poly.entity_id
_entity_poly.type
_entity_poly.pdbx_seq_one_letter_code
_entity_poly.pdbx_strand_id
1 'polypeptide(L)'
;MRAIRAAFTWLVAVRYLAGNPWAAVTDPNALKRVRRLQVECTVPLDLWTRMRATLAERSELQGPSAPRWRAARALLLVMGDGGLRIAEAAAVTRDALAWMPADDDTPASWLLEVIGKATSSASCRSATIASTRCARTGTIAGWTSMR
;
A
#
# COMPACT_ATOMS: atom_id res chain seq x y z
N MET A 1 12.94 -5.22 24.71
CA MET A 1 12.38 -6.57 24.91
C MET A 1 10.90 -6.48 25.27
N ARG A 2 10.00 -6.21 24.32
CA ARG A 2 8.57 -6.00 24.64
C ARG A 2 7.79 -7.31 24.86
N ALA A 3 8.11 -8.35 24.10
CA ALA A 3 7.40 -9.62 24.16
C ALA A 3 7.60 -10.37 25.49
N ILE A 4 8.83 -10.41 26.02
CA ILE A 4 9.13 -11.10 27.29
C ILE A 4 8.43 -10.41 28.46
N ARG A 5 8.53 -9.07 28.57
CA ARG A 5 7.82 -8.31 29.60
C ARG A 5 6.30 -8.55 29.52
N ALA A 6 5.72 -8.53 28.32
CA ALA A 6 4.31 -8.81 28.11
C ALA A 6 3.92 -10.24 28.54
N ALA A 7 4.74 -11.24 28.24
CA ALA A 7 4.50 -12.62 28.65
C ALA A 7 4.50 -12.79 30.18
N PHE A 8 5.49 -12.21 30.89
CA PHE A 8 5.53 -12.26 32.35
C PHE A 8 4.41 -11.45 33.00
N THR A 9 4.04 -10.31 32.42
CA THR A 9 2.84 -9.57 32.84
C THR A 9 1.58 -10.42 32.70
N TRP A 10 1.43 -11.15 31.59
CA TRP A 10 0.31 -12.06 31.39
C TRP A 10 0.31 -13.21 32.40
N LEU A 11 1.46 -13.85 32.66
CA LEU A 11 1.58 -14.95 33.64
C LEU A 11 1.20 -14.53 35.06
N VAL A 12 1.51 -13.29 35.45
CA VAL A 12 1.06 -12.72 36.72
C VAL A 12 -0.45 -12.45 36.70
N ALA A 13 -0.97 -11.94 35.59
CA ALA A 13 -2.40 -11.67 35.42
C ALA A 13 -3.25 -12.95 35.49
N VAL A 14 -2.76 -14.07 34.92
CA VAL A 14 -3.39 -15.40 35.04
C VAL A 14 -3.02 -16.13 36.34
N ARG A 15 -2.36 -15.44 37.28
CA ARG A 15 -1.97 -15.93 38.62
C ARG A 15 -1.07 -17.17 38.65
N TYR A 16 -0.37 -17.45 37.56
CA TYR A 16 0.69 -18.47 37.53
C TYR A 16 1.96 -18.02 38.25
N LEU A 17 2.19 -16.70 38.33
CA LEU A 17 3.30 -16.09 39.05
C LEU A 17 2.79 -15.09 40.09
N ALA A 18 3.44 -15.07 41.26
CA ALA A 18 3.11 -14.14 42.34
C ALA A 18 3.54 -12.68 42.03
N GLY A 19 4.47 -12.49 41.09
CA GLY A 19 4.97 -11.17 40.71
C GLY A 19 5.78 -11.22 39.42
N ASN A 20 5.98 -10.07 38.78
CA ASN A 20 6.70 -9.98 37.51
C ASN A 20 8.21 -9.75 37.77
N PRO A 21 9.08 -10.75 37.53
CA PRO A 21 10.52 -10.60 37.76
C PRO A 21 11.18 -9.59 36.80
N TRP A 22 10.54 -9.31 35.67
CA TRP A 22 11.01 -8.33 34.68
C TRP A 22 10.54 -6.90 34.96
N ALA A 23 9.76 -6.66 36.03
CA ALA A 23 9.29 -5.33 36.38
C ALA A 23 10.46 -4.36 36.66
N ALA A 24 11.48 -4.82 37.38
CA ALA A 24 12.64 -4.02 37.78
C ALA A 24 13.78 -4.01 36.74
N VAL A 25 13.70 -4.84 35.70
CA VAL A 25 14.74 -4.92 34.67
C VAL A 25 14.55 -3.77 33.68
N THR A 26 15.53 -2.87 33.62
CA THR A 26 15.58 -1.82 32.59
C THR A 26 15.70 -2.46 31.22
N ASP A 27 14.84 -2.05 30.28
CA ASP A 27 14.93 -2.56 28.91
C ASP A 27 16.32 -2.24 28.35
N PRO A 28 17.09 -3.24 27.85
CA PRO A 28 18.35 -2.94 27.19
C PRO A 28 18.04 -2.03 26.02
N ASN A 29 18.86 -0.98 25.87
CA ASN A 29 18.69 0.00 24.80
C ASN A 29 18.58 -0.79 23.49
N ALA A 30 17.45 -0.63 22.79
CA ALA A 30 17.16 -1.43 21.61
C ALA A 30 18.39 -1.32 20.71
N LEU A 31 19.05 -2.47 20.44
CA LEU A 31 20.29 -2.51 19.66
C LEU A 31 20.12 -1.56 18.48
N LYS A 32 20.88 -0.46 18.53
CA LYS A 32 20.80 0.65 17.57
C LYS A 32 20.81 -0.01 16.21
N ARG A 33 19.68 0.06 15.49
CA ARG A 33 19.41 -0.75 14.29
C ARG A 33 20.65 -0.68 13.39
N VAL A 34 21.46 -1.74 13.38
CA VAL A 34 22.81 -1.72 12.77
C VAL A 34 22.70 -1.52 11.26
N ARG A 35 21.56 -1.94 10.67
CA ARG A 35 21.17 -1.48 9.35
C ARG A 35 20.54 -0.09 9.44
N ARG A 36 21.26 0.89 8.88
CA ARG A 36 20.70 2.15 8.38
C ARG A 36 19.37 1.83 7.69
N LEU A 37 18.31 2.58 8.02
CA LEU A 37 17.06 2.53 7.26
C LEU A 37 17.44 2.62 5.78
N GLN A 38 17.23 1.56 4.99
CA GLN A 38 17.48 1.61 3.57
C GLN A 38 16.38 2.44 2.94
N VAL A 39 16.60 3.76 2.92
CA VAL A 39 15.76 4.72 2.19
C VAL A 39 15.76 4.41 0.68
N GLU A 40 16.74 3.61 0.23
CA GLU A 40 16.85 3.02 -1.10
C GLU A 40 15.83 1.92 -1.41
N CYS A 41 14.95 1.52 -0.48
CA CYS A 41 13.82 0.61 -0.76
C CYS A 41 12.70 1.29 -1.58
N THR A 42 13.09 2.10 -2.56
CA THR A 42 12.20 2.67 -3.56
C THR A 42 12.62 2.11 -4.91
N VAL A 43 11.64 1.64 -5.69
CA VAL A 43 11.91 1.18 -7.05
C VAL A 43 12.38 2.38 -7.86
N PRO A 44 13.56 2.35 -8.50
CA PRO A 44 14.01 3.45 -9.34
C PRO A 44 12.97 3.77 -10.42
N LEU A 45 12.78 5.05 -10.74
CA LEU A 45 11.72 5.50 -11.65
C LEU A 45 11.79 4.81 -13.03
N ASP A 46 12.99 4.54 -13.52
CA ASP A 46 13.20 3.84 -14.80
C ASP A 46 12.75 2.38 -14.77
N LEU A 47 12.97 1.70 -13.63
CA LEU A 47 12.52 0.32 -13.44
C LEU A 47 11.00 0.29 -13.27
N TRP A 48 10.45 1.24 -12.53
CA TRP A 48 9.00 1.41 -12.37
C TRP A 48 8.30 1.64 -13.71
N THR A 49 8.84 2.53 -14.55
CA THR A 49 8.28 2.84 -15.88
C THR A 49 8.36 1.64 -16.82
N ARG A 50 9.49 0.92 -16.84
CA ARG A 50 9.61 -0.32 -17.62
C ARG A 50 8.63 -1.39 -17.16
N MET A 51 8.49 -1.60 -15.85
CA MET A 51 7.56 -2.58 -15.31
C MET A 51 6.10 -2.25 -15.65
N ARG A 52 5.71 -0.96 -15.59
CA ARG A 52 4.37 -0.51 -16.04
C ARG A 52 4.13 -0.81 -17.51
N ALA A 53 5.10 -0.53 -18.38
CA ALA A 53 4.99 -0.80 -19.81
C ALA A 53 4.84 -2.31 -20.11
N THR A 54 5.68 -3.16 -19.49
CA THR A 54 5.60 -4.61 -19.68
C THR A 54 4.26 -5.19 -19.19
N LEU A 55 3.74 -4.74 -18.05
CA LEU A 55 2.43 -5.20 -17.59
C LEU A 55 1.28 -4.69 -18.47
N ALA A 56 1.41 -3.49 -19.04
CA ALA A 56 0.44 -2.98 -20.01
C ALA A 56 0.37 -3.89 -21.24
N GLU A 57 1.50 -4.18 -21.86
CA GLU A 57 1.60 -5.09 -23.01
C GLU A 57 1.07 -6.50 -22.68
N ARG A 58 1.50 -7.09 -21.56
CA ARG A 58 1.06 -8.43 -21.15
C ARG A 58 -0.43 -8.51 -20.85
N SER A 59 -1.03 -7.41 -20.39
CA SER A 59 -2.48 -7.35 -20.09
C SER A 59 -3.36 -7.34 -21.33
N GLU A 60 -2.80 -6.98 -22.49
CA GLU A 60 -3.49 -6.95 -23.79
C GLU A 60 -3.43 -8.31 -24.51
N LEU A 61 -2.56 -9.21 -24.07
CA LEU A 61 -2.46 -10.56 -24.62
C LEU A 61 -3.76 -11.33 -24.42
N GLN A 62 -4.17 -12.05 -25.46
CA GLN A 62 -5.27 -13.00 -25.43
C GLN A 62 -4.74 -14.37 -24.95
N GLY A 63 -5.52 -15.09 -24.13
CA GLY A 63 -5.19 -16.45 -23.71
C GLY A 63 -5.52 -16.76 -22.24
N PRO A 64 -5.24 -17.99 -21.77
CA PRO A 64 -5.59 -18.44 -20.42
C PRO A 64 -4.97 -17.59 -19.30
N SER A 65 -3.78 -17.02 -19.56
CA SER A 65 -3.07 -16.17 -18.60
C SER A 65 -3.50 -14.70 -18.64
N ALA A 66 -4.34 -14.28 -19.60
CA ALA A 66 -4.75 -12.89 -19.77
C ALA A 66 -5.43 -12.28 -18.52
N PRO A 67 -6.35 -12.98 -17.82
CA PRO A 67 -6.95 -12.45 -16.59
C PRO A 67 -5.92 -12.18 -15.49
N ARG A 68 -4.90 -13.05 -15.36
CA ARG A 68 -3.82 -12.89 -14.38
C ARG A 68 -2.99 -11.63 -14.67
N TRP A 69 -2.66 -11.37 -15.93
CA TRP A 69 -1.91 -10.17 -16.31
C TRP A 69 -2.71 -8.87 -16.12
N ARG A 70 -4.02 -8.89 -16.42
CA ARG A 70 -4.92 -7.77 -16.11
C ARG A 70 -5.02 -7.50 -14.62
N ALA A 71 -5.13 -8.55 -13.80
CA ALA A 71 -5.11 -8.43 -12.33
C ALA A 71 -3.77 -7.88 -11.81
N ALA A 72 -2.64 -8.36 -12.34
CA ALA A 72 -1.32 -7.87 -11.96
C ALA A 72 -1.13 -6.38 -12.31
N ARG A 73 -1.57 -5.96 -13.50
CA ARG A 73 -1.56 -4.54 -13.90
C ARG A 73 -2.44 -3.69 -12.99
N ALA A 74 -3.66 -4.14 -12.70
CA ALA A 74 -4.57 -3.42 -11.80
C ALA A 74 -3.98 -3.26 -10.40
N LEU A 75 -3.42 -4.34 -9.84
CA LEU A 75 -2.77 -4.31 -8.53
C LEU A 75 -1.57 -3.35 -8.50
N LEU A 76 -0.76 -3.34 -9.57
CA LEU A 76 0.37 -2.41 -9.67
C LEU A 76 -0.07 -0.94 -9.65
N LEU A 77 -1.12 -0.60 -10.40
CA LEU A 77 -1.65 0.76 -10.46
C LEU A 77 -2.25 1.19 -9.11
N VAL A 78 -3.05 0.32 -8.49
CA VAL A 78 -3.67 0.62 -7.18
C VAL A 78 -2.63 0.82 -6.09
N MET A 79 -1.62 -0.05 -6.00
CA MET A 79 -0.56 0.09 -4.99
C MET A 79 0.40 1.23 -5.30
N GLY A 80 0.71 1.44 -6.57
CA GLY A 80 1.68 2.46 -7.02
C GLY A 80 1.14 3.88 -6.91
N ASP A 81 -0.05 4.12 -7.46
CA ASP A 81 -0.65 5.45 -7.52
C ASP A 81 -1.42 5.78 -6.23
N GLY A 82 -2.02 4.77 -5.58
CA GLY A 82 -2.77 4.95 -4.32
C GLY A 82 -1.97 4.74 -3.03
N GLY A 83 -0.75 4.21 -3.11
CA GLY A 83 0.08 3.93 -1.93
C GLY A 83 -0.51 2.86 -0.98
N LEU A 84 -1.42 2.01 -1.48
CA LEU A 84 -2.08 0.98 -0.67
C LEU A 84 -1.10 -0.09 -0.20
N ARG A 85 -1.33 -0.62 1.01
CA ARG A 85 -0.65 -1.85 1.44
C ARG A 85 -1.15 -3.05 0.65
N ILE A 86 -0.30 -4.07 0.47
CA ILE A 86 -0.67 -5.31 -0.24
C ILE A 86 -1.99 -5.90 0.28
N ALA A 87 -2.17 -5.95 1.60
CA ALA A 87 -3.39 -6.47 2.22
C ALA A 87 -4.64 -5.60 1.93
N GLU A 88 -4.45 -4.28 1.83
CA GLU A 88 -5.53 -3.34 1.50
C GLU A 88 -5.90 -3.46 0.02
N ALA A 89 -4.89 -3.47 -0.87
CA ALA A 89 -5.10 -3.60 -2.31
C ALA A 89 -5.70 -4.95 -2.72
N ALA A 90 -5.38 -6.03 -2.01
CA ALA A 90 -5.94 -7.36 -2.26
C ALA A 90 -7.41 -7.50 -1.81
N ALA A 91 -7.87 -6.67 -0.87
CA ALA A 91 -9.23 -6.69 -0.35
C ALA A 91 -10.20 -5.78 -1.13
N VAL A 92 -9.67 -4.95 -2.03
CA VAL A 92 -10.45 -3.97 -2.81
C VAL A 92 -11.31 -4.67 -3.86
N THR A 93 -12.58 -4.25 -3.93
CA THR A 93 -13.52 -4.66 -4.97
C THR A 93 -13.81 -3.51 -5.93
N ARG A 94 -14.41 -3.81 -7.09
CA ARG A 94 -14.77 -2.80 -8.08
C ARG A 94 -15.81 -1.80 -7.54
N ASP A 95 -16.67 -2.23 -6.63
CA ASP A 95 -17.76 -1.42 -6.06
C ASP A 95 -17.24 -0.32 -5.14
N ALA A 96 -16.05 -0.49 -4.56
CA ALA A 96 -15.38 0.52 -3.75
C ALA A 96 -14.76 1.67 -4.58
N LEU A 97 -14.83 1.58 -5.91
CA LEU A 97 -14.19 2.53 -6.83
C LEU A 97 -15.23 3.48 -7.45
N ALA A 98 -15.22 4.73 -6.98
CA ALA A 98 -16.08 5.80 -7.45
C ALA A 98 -15.39 6.62 -8.55
N TRP A 99 -16.10 6.85 -9.66
CA TRP A 99 -15.63 7.75 -10.71
C TRP A 99 -15.85 9.19 -10.29
N MET A 100 -14.80 10.02 -10.36
CA MET A 100 -14.88 11.46 -10.21
C MET A 100 -14.64 12.10 -11.58
N PRO A 101 -15.63 12.80 -12.16
CA PRO A 101 -15.45 13.51 -13.43
C PRO A 101 -14.39 14.61 -13.28
N ALA A 102 -13.83 15.05 -14.41
CA ALA A 102 -12.96 16.22 -14.41
C ALA A 102 -13.79 17.46 -14.04
N ASP A 103 -13.20 18.32 -13.23
CA ASP A 103 -13.67 19.67 -12.94
C ASP A 103 -12.61 20.68 -13.43
N ASP A 104 -12.94 21.96 -13.53
CA ASP A 104 -12.11 22.97 -14.23
C ASP A 104 -10.63 22.98 -13.77
N ASP A 105 -10.37 22.67 -12.49
CA ASP A 105 -9.02 22.58 -11.91
C ASP A 105 -8.54 21.15 -11.60
N THR A 106 -9.37 20.11 -11.80
CA THR A 106 -9.06 18.73 -11.38
C THR A 106 -9.27 17.72 -12.50
N PRO A 107 -8.23 16.97 -12.92
CA PRO A 107 -8.40 15.93 -13.94
C PRO A 107 -9.29 14.80 -13.42
N ALA A 108 -9.98 14.14 -14.35
CA ALA A 108 -10.85 13.03 -14.01
C ALA A 108 -10.08 11.91 -13.30
N SER A 109 -10.60 11.47 -12.17
CA SER A 109 -9.90 10.57 -11.26
C SER A 109 -10.84 9.49 -10.71
N TRP A 110 -10.25 8.45 -10.17
CA TRP A 110 -10.98 7.42 -9.44
C TRP A 110 -10.71 7.59 -7.95
N LEU A 111 -11.76 7.61 -7.15
CA LEU A 111 -11.65 7.57 -5.70
C LEU A 111 -11.90 6.14 -5.23
N LEU A 112 -10.95 5.62 -4.46
CA LEU A 112 -11.02 4.29 -3.88
C LEU A 112 -11.19 4.40 -2.36
N GLU A 113 -12.28 3.82 -1.86
CA GLU A 113 -12.49 3.70 -0.42
C GLU A 113 -11.81 2.43 0.12
N VAL A 114 -10.96 2.61 1.14
CA VAL A 114 -10.18 1.52 1.73
C VAL A 114 -10.41 1.46 3.24
N ILE A 115 -10.76 0.27 3.73
CA ILE A 115 -10.87 0.01 5.17
C ILE A 115 -9.47 -0.21 5.74
N GLY A 116 -9.08 0.65 6.68
CA GLY A 116 -7.76 0.59 7.35
C GLY A 116 -7.68 -0.42 8.50
N LYS A 117 -6.49 -0.49 9.13
CA LYS A 117 -6.13 -1.38 10.26
C LYS A 117 -6.81 -1.04 11.61
N ALA A 118 -7.99 -0.43 11.59
CA ALA A 118 -8.88 -0.44 12.74
C ALA A 118 -10.16 -1.13 12.27
N THR A 119 -10.52 -2.23 12.92
CA THR A 119 -11.72 -3.05 12.65
C THR A 119 -13.06 -2.31 12.85
N SER A 120 -13.03 -0.99 12.97
CA SER A 120 -14.19 -0.12 13.01
C SER A 120 -14.31 0.61 11.68
N SER A 121 -15.51 0.66 11.11
CA SER A 121 -15.89 1.39 9.89
C SER A 121 -15.56 2.90 9.89
N ALA A 122 -14.98 3.42 10.97
CA ALA A 122 -14.59 4.81 11.13
C ALA A 122 -13.19 5.14 10.56
N SER A 123 -12.38 4.16 10.15
CA SER A 123 -11.06 4.40 9.53
C SER A 123 -11.10 4.14 8.02
N CYS A 124 -11.98 4.83 7.29
CA CYS A 124 -11.94 4.86 5.83
C CYS A 124 -10.84 5.83 5.37
N ARG A 125 -9.93 5.35 4.52
CA ARG A 125 -9.00 6.22 3.79
C ARG A 125 -9.41 6.25 2.33
N SER A 126 -9.46 7.44 1.75
CA SER A 126 -9.68 7.62 0.33
C SER A 126 -8.31 7.68 -0.37
N ALA A 127 -8.13 6.86 -1.39
CA ALA A 127 -6.97 6.94 -2.28
C ALA A 127 -7.43 7.41 -3.66
N THR A 128 -6.74 8.40 -4.22
CA THR A 128 -7.02 8.91 -5.57
C THR A 128 -6.12 8.17 -6.56
N ILE A 129 -6.73 7.50 -7.53
CA ILE A 129 -6.04 6.85 -8.63
C ILE A 129 -6.27 7.71 -9.87
N ALA A 130 -5.20 8.30 -10.40
CA ALA A 130 -5.28 9.09 -11.62
C ALA A 130 -5.72 8.20 -12.79
N SER A 131 -6.70 8.66 -13.57
CA SER A 131 -7.09 7.92 -14.77
C SER A 131 -6.01 8.08 -15.85
N THR A 132 -5.14 7.10 -16.03
CA THR A 132 -4.31 7.03 -17.24
C THR A 132 -5.19 6.51 -18.36
N ARG A 133 -6.03 7.39 -18.93
CA ARG A 133 -6.80 7.03 -20.12
C ARG A 133 -5.80 6.67 -21.21
N CYS A 134 -5.97 5.49 -21.80
CA CYS A 134 -5.26 5.05 -22.99
C CYS A 134 -5.52 6.07 -24.10
N ALA A 135 -4.59 7.02 -24.29
CA ALA A 135 -4.63 7.99 -25.36
C ALA A 135 -4.24 7.28 -26.66
N ARG A 136 -5.21 6.60 -27.27
CA ARG A 136 -5.20 6.45 -28.73
C ARG A 136 -5.42 7.86 -29.28
N THR A 137 -4.44 8.36 -30.03
CA THR A 137 -4.31 9.68 -30.66
C THR A 137 -3.90 10.87 -29.77
N GLY A 138 -2.65 11.31 -29.96
CA GLY A 138 -2.27 12.73 -29.98
C GLY A 138 -1.86 13.38 -28.65
N THR A 139 -0.55 13.63 -28.52
CA THR A 139 0.06 14.68 -27.70
C THR A 139 0.23 14.39 -26.20
N ILE A 140 1.48 14.05 -25.85
CA ILE A 140 1.97 13.96 -24.47
C ILE A 140 2.29 15.39 -24.01
N ALA A 141 1.54 15.90 -23.03
CA ALA A 141 1.84 17.17 -22.38
C ALA A 141 1.83 17.02 -20.86
N GLY A 142 2.98 17.32 -20.24
CA GLY A 142 3.04 17.94 -18.92
C GLY A 142 2.87 17.02 -17.70
N TRP A 143 3.88 16.22 -17.37
CA TRP A 143 4.13 15.90 -15.96
C TRP A 143 4.87 17.08 -15.33
N THR A 144 4.13 18.08 -14.85
CA THR A 144 4.73 19.20 -14.14
C THR A 144 4.89 18.84 -12.66
N SER A 145 6.14 18.57 -12.31
CA SER A 145 6.75 18.72 -10.99
C SER A 145 5.97 19.66 -10.06
N MET A 146 5.60 19.16 -8.89
CA MET A 146 5.46 19.99 -7.69
C MET A 146 6.38 19.42 -6.60
N ARG A 147 7.28 20.30 -6.16
CA ARG A 147 8.29 20.26 -5.08
C ARG A 147 8.14 19.20 -4.01
#